data_AF-A0A946AEN0-F1
#
_entry.id   AF-A0A946AEN0-F1
#
_cell.length_a   1.000
_cell.length_b   1.000
_cell.length_c   1.000
_cell.angle_alpha   90.00
_cell.angle_beta   90.00
_cell.angle_gamma   90.00
#
_symmetry.space_group_name_H-M   'P 1'
#
loop_
_entity.id
_entity.type
_entity.pdbx_description
1 polymer ?
#
loop_
_entity_poly.entity_id
_entity_poly.type
_entity_poly.pdbx_seq_one_letter_code
_entity_poly.pdbx_strand_id
1 'polypeptide(L)'
;MAGFKGTGETIVPRIDRSVVESLIGMLGSDSVHAFIAEFLEQAGSQRGLLEAAYQSGDNETLYRESHNLVSTAGNLGVKRTSRLADAVQVAVRLEDTEAIGPAVKALLTELDAMVDELPALIDEAVAA
;
A
#
# COMPACT_ATOMS: atom_id res chain seq x y z
N MET A 1 -33.44 -12.48 -1.18
CA MET A 1 -32.92 -12.46 0.20
C MET A 1 -31.51 -11.88 0.13
N ALA A 2 -31.37 -10.56 0.26
CA ALA A 2 -31.17 -9.84 1.52
C ALA A 2 -29.91 -10.33 2.27
N GLY A 3 -28.83 -9.55 2.19
CA GLY A 3 -27.61 -9.84 2.95
C GLY A 3 -26.34 -9.04 2.63
N PHE A 4 -26.40 -7.84 2.05
CA PHE A 4 -25.23 -6.94 2.12
C PHE A 4 -25.24 -6.29 3.51
N LYS A 5 -24.52 -6.90 4.45
CA LYS A 5 -24.37 -6.43 5.82
C LYS A 5 -22.89 -6.10 6.02
N GLY A 6 -22.57 -4.81 6.04
CA GLY A 6 -21.20 -4.36 6.27
C GLY A 6 -20.94 -2.90 5.89
N THR A 7 -21.77 -1.95 6.32
CA THR A 7 -21.27 -0.58 6.56
C THR A 7 -20.54 -0.59 7.89
N GLY A 8 -19.36 -1.21 7.89
CA GLY A 8 -18.31 -0.93 8.85
C GLY A 8 -17.10 -0.64 7.98
N GLU A 9 -16.64 0.60 7.93
CA GLU A 9 -15.28 0.87 7.44
C GLU A 9 -14.35 0.09 8.36
N THR A 10 -14.02 -1.15 7.97
CA THR A 10 -12.96 -1.91 8.60
C THR A 10 -11.70 -1.15 8.25
N ILE A 11 -11.24 -0.29 9.17
CA ILE A 11 -9.97 0.40 9.05
C ILE A 11 -8.92 -0.69 8.86
N VAL A 12 -8.46 -0.87 7.63
CA VAL A 12 -7.41 -1.85 7.35
C VAL A 12 -6.17 -1.37 8.09
N PRO A 13 -5.57 -2.19 8.97
CA PRO A 13 -4.36 -1.78 9.65
C PRO A 13 -3.25 -1.54 8.62
N ARG A 14 -2.36 -0.58 8.87
CA ARG A 14 -1.25 -0.29 7.95
C ARG A 14 -0.37 -1.53 7.76
N ILE A 15 -0.07 -2.20 8.86
CA ILE A 15 0.72 -3.43 8.87
C ILE A 15 -0.08 -4.64 9.37
N ASP A 16 0.24 -5.81 8.83
CA ASP A 16 -0.10 -7.11 9.37
C ASP A 16 1.06 -7.57 10.25
N ARG A 17 0.85 -7.42 11.56
CA ARG A 17 1.87 -7.68 12.57
C ARG A 17 2.38 -9.12 12.50
N SER A 18 1.51 -10.09 12.26
CA SER A 18 1.92 -11.50 12.18
C SER A 18 2.81 -11.79 10.97
N VAL A 19 2.60 -11.10 9.85
CA VAL A 19 3.52 -11.18 8.70
C VAL A 19 4.87 -10.57 9.04
N VAL A 20 4.89 -9.38 9.65
CA VAL A 20 6.13 -8.70 10.06
C VAL A 20 6.93 -9.54 11.06
N GLU A 21 6.28 -10.07 12.09
CA GLU A 21 6.90 -10.96 13.10
C GLU A 21 7.46 -12.24 12.45
N SER A 22 6.74 -12.82 11.49
CA SER A 22 7.22 -13.98 10.74
C SER A 22 8.45 -13.66 9.89
N LEU A 23 8.49 -12.49 9.25
CA LEU A 23 9.66 -12.02 8.48
C LEU A 23 10.85 -11.78 9.40
N ILE A 24 10.65 -11.17 10.57
CA ILE A 24 11.69 -10.97 11.58
C ILE A 24 12.24 -12.32 12.07
N GLY A 25 11.36 -13.29 12.35
CA GLY A 25 11.77 -14.63 12.78
C GLY A 25 12.55 -15.40 11.72
N MET A 26 12.30 -15.13 10.43
CA MET A 26 12.97 -15.81 9.31
C MET A 26 14.28 -15.15 8.89
N LEU A 27 14.32 -13.81 8.87
CA LEU A 27 15.41 -13.04 8.26
C LEU A 27 16.27 -12.29 9.30
N GLY A 28 15.75 -12.11 10.51
CA GLY A 28 16.32 -11.23 11.52
C GLY A 28 15.81 -9.79 11.41
N SER A 29 15.77 -9.08 12.54
CA SER A 29 15.28 -7.70 12.63
C SER A 29 16.03 -6.76 11.69
N ASP A 30 17.36 -6.82 11.66
CA ASP A 30 18.18 -5.87 10.90
C ASP A 30 17.91 -5.95 9.40
N SER A 31 17.72 -7.18 8.88
CA SER A 31 17.36 -7.39 7.47
C SER A 31 15.95 -6.88 7.15
N VAL A 32 15.00 -7.03 8.07
CA VAL A 32 13.65 -6.48 7.88
C VAL A 32 13.68 -4.96 7.87
N HIS A 33 14.43 -4.30 8.75
CA HIS A 33 14.58 -2.85 8.72
C HIS A 33 15.20 -2.36 7.41
N ALA A 34 16.22 -3.04 6.91
CA ALA A 34 16.84 -2.71 5.62
C ALA A 34 15.84 -2.83 4.46
N PHE A 35 15.05 -3.90 4.42
CA PHE A 35 14.01 -4.06 3.38
C PHE A 35 12.90 -3.02 3.47
N ILE A 36 12.50 -2.65 4.68
CA ILE A 36 11.50 -1.59 4.88
C ILE A 36 12.06 -0.24 4.42
N ALA A 37 13.32 0.08 4.72
CA ALA A 37 13.96 1.29 4.23
C ALA A 37 14.00 1.35 2.68
N GLU A 38 14.40 0.26 2.03
CA GLU A 38 14.40 0.15 0.56
C GLU A 38 12.98 0.32 -0.02
N PHE A 39 11.99 -0.31 0.62
CA PHE A 39 10.60 -0.16 0.23
C PHE A 39 10.09 1.28 0.37
N LEU A 40 10.48 2.00 1.43
CA LEU A 40 10.09 3.40 1.63
C LEU A 40 10.70 4.31 0.56
N GLU A 41 11.96 4.10 0.19
CA GLU A 41 12.60 4.83 -0.91
C GLU A 41 11.87 4.58 -2.24
N GLN A 42 11.55 3.31 -2.52
CA GLN A 42 10.79 2.94 -3.72
C GLN A 42 9.39 3.59 -3.72
N ALA A 43 8.68 3.54 -2.58
CA ALA A 43 7.35 4.09 -2.43
C ALA A 43 7.32 5.60 -2.67
N GLY A 44 8.34 6.34 -2.20
CA GLY A 44 8.48 7.78 -2.46
C GLY A 44 8.62 8.10 -3.95
N SER A 45 9.42 7.32 -4.68
CA SER A 45 9.55 7.45 -6.14
C SER A 45 8.22 7.15 -6.86
N GLN A 46 7.56 6.05 -6.48
CA GLN A 46 6.29 5.63 -7.07
C GLN A 46 5.15 6.61 -6.79
N ARG A 47 5.14 7.27 -5.64
CA ARG A 47 4.19 8.34 -5.30
C ARG A 47 4.25 9.47 -6.33
N GLY A 48 5.44 9.90 -6.75
CA GLY A 48 5.62 10.91 -7.79
C GLY A 48 5.13 10.45 -9.17
N LEU A 49 5.43 9.20 -9.55
CA LEU A 49 4.98 8.62 -10.82
C LEU A 49 3.46 8.47 -10.90
N LEU A 50 2.82 8.01 -9.82
CA LEU A 50 1.37 7.85 -9.73
C LEU A 50 0.64 9.19 -9.83
N GLU A 51 1.14 10.23 -9.15
CA GLU A 51 0.54 11.56 -9.24
C GLU A 51 0.66 12.13 -10.66
N ALA A 52 1.84 12.02 -11.29
CA ALA A 52 2.04 12.48 -12.66
C ALA A 52 1.15 11.73 -13.67
N ALA A 53 1.06 10.40 -13.55
CA ALA A 53 0.22 9.56 -14.40
C ALA A 53 -1.26 9.89 -14.25
N TYR A 54 -1.72 10.17 -13.02
CA TYR A 54 -3.10 10.60 -12.79
C TYR A 54 -3.39 11.95 -13.45
N GLN A 55 -2.48 12.92 -13.31
CA GLN A 55 -2.65 14.25 -13.91
C GLN A 55 -2.64 14.23 -15.44
N SER A 56 -1.89 13.31 -16.06
CA SER A 56 -1.83 13.14 -17.52
C SER A 56 -2.90 12.22 -18.10
N GLY A 57 -3.66 11.50 -17.26
CA GLY A 57 -4.62 10.48 -17.68
C GLY A 57 -3.97 9.18 -18.18
N ASP A 58 -2.71 8.93 -17.80
CA ASP A 58 -1.97 7.72 -18.17
C ASP A 58 -2.38 6.52 -17.31
N ASN A 59 -3.47 5.89 -17.71
CA ASN A 59 -4.01 4.70 -17.06
C ASN A 59 -3.06 3.49 -17.11
N GLU A 60 -2.21 3.37 -18.14
CA GLU A 60 -1.26 2.27 -18.24
C GLU A 60 -0.20 2.37 -17.13
N THR A 61 0.36 3.56 -16.94
CA THR A 61 1.31 3.82 -15.85
C THR A 61 0.63 3.69 -14.48
N LEU A 62 -0.60 4.20 -14.31
CA LEU A 62 -1.35 4.02 -13.05
C LEU A 62 -1.51 2.55 -12.67
N TYR A 63 -1.90 1.69 -13.62
CA TYR A 63 -2.04 0.26 -13.40
C TYR A 63 -0.70 -0.37 -13.03
N ARG A 64 0.35 -0.11 -13.81
CA ARG A 64 1.68 -0.71 -13.62
C ARG A 64 2.28 -0.35 -12.26
N GLU A 65 2.30 0.93 -11.89
CA GLU A 65 2.92 1.35 -10.63
C GLU A 65 2.11 0.86 -9.42
N SER A 66 0.78 0.86 -9.52
CA SER A 66 -0.07 0.29 -8.47
C SER A 66 0.12 -1.23 -8.34
N HIS A 67 0.29 -1.95 -9.45
CA HIS A 67 0.56 -3.39 -9.45
C HIS A 67 1.86 -3.75 -8.72
N ASN A 68 2.91 -2.99 -9.00
CA ASN A 68 4.20 -3.15 -8.33
C ASN A 68 4.08 -2.91 -6.81
N LEU A 69 3.34 -1.86 -6.40
CA LEU A 69 3.08 -1.58 -4.99
C LEU A 69 2.30 -2.70 -4.29
N VAL A 70 1.27 -3.29 -4.91
CA VAL A 70 0.51 -4.39 -4.31
C VAL A 70 1.40 -5.55 -3.92
N SER A 71 2.29 -5.94 -4.83
CA SER A 71 3.18 -7.09 -4.64
C SER A 71 4.19 -6.83 -3.53
N THR A 72 4.93 -5.73 -3.61
CA THR A 72 5.98 -5.42 -2.62
C THR A 72 5.37 -5.16 -1.24
N ALA A 73 4.32 -4.34 -1.16
CA ALA A 73 3.64 -4.06 0.11
C ALA A 73 2.99 -5.32 0.71
N GLY A 74 2.40 -6.17 -0.13
CA GLY A 74 1.75 -7.41 0.30
C GLY A 74 2.72 -8.39 0.96
N ASN A 75 3.92 -8.54 0.38
CA ASN A 75 4.98 -9.42 0.88
C ASN A 75 5.59 -8.93 2.20
N LEU A 76 5.61 -7.61 2.43
CA LEU A 76 6.13 -6.99 3.65
C LEU A 76 5.08 -6.85 4.77
N GLY A 77 3.85 -7.28 4.52
CA GLY A 77 2.74 -7.11 5.46
C GLY A 77 2.16 -5.70 5.50
N VAL A 78 2.52 -4.79 4.59
CA VAL A 78 1.99 -3.42 4.50
C VAL A 78 0.61 -3.45 3.81
N LYS A 79 -0.41 -3.90 4.55
CA LYS A 79 -1.73 -4.26 4.01
C LYS A 79 -2.53 -3.08 3.49
N ARG A 80 -2.48 -1.91 4.15
CA ARG A 80 -3.30 -0.77 3.73
C ARG A 80 -2.87 -0.24 2.36
N THR A 81 -1.57 -0.03 2.17
CA THR A 81 -0.99 0.35 0.87
C THR A 81 -1.31 -0.68 -0.21
N SER A 82 -1.12 -1.97 0.10
CA SER A 82 -1.47 -3.06 -0.84
C SER A 82 -2.94 -3.01 -1.25
N ARG A 83 -3.87 -2.81 -0.30
CA ARG A 83 -5.31 -2.71 -0.61
C ARG A 83 -5.66 -1.49 -1.45
N LEU A 84 -5.08 -0.32 -1.14
CA LEU A 84 -5.37 0.91 -1.87
C LEU A 84 -4.81 0.87 -3.30
N ALA A 85 -3.64 0.25 -3.48
CA ALA A 85 -3.06 0.03 -4.80
C ALA A 85 -3.88 -0.99 -5.63
N ASP A 86 -4.48 -1.99 -4.99
CA ASP A 86 -5.42 -2.90 -5.65
C ASP A 86 -6.70 -2.16 -6.10
N ALA A 87 -7.22 -1.25 -5.27
CA ALA A 87 -8.38 -0.44 -5.63
C ALA A 87 -8.14 0.43 -6.89
N VAL A 88 -6.93 1.00 -7.03
CA VAL A 88 -6.54 1.72 -8.26
C VAL A 88 -6.50 0.78 -9.46
N GLN A 89 -5.89 -0.40 -9.34
CA GLN A 89 -5.84 -1.38 -10.43
C GLN A 89 -7.23 -1.81 -10.89
N VAL A 90 -8.14 -2.07 -9.94
CA VAL A 90 -9.53 -2.45 -10.25
C VAL A 90 -10.24 -1.31 -10.97
N ALA A 91 -10.15 -0.07 -10.47
CA ALA A 91 -10.81 1.08 -11.09
C ALA A 91 -10.28 1.34 -12.52
N VAL A 92 -8.96 1.28 -12.72
CA VAL A 92 -8.34 1.43 -14.05
C VAL A 92 -8.75 0.30 -14.99
N ARG A 93 -8.72 -0.95 -14.52
CA ARG A 93 -9.06 -2.13 -15.35
C ARG A 93 -10.53 -2.18 -15.77
N LEU A 94 -11.42 -1.63 -14.94
CA LEU A 94 -12.84 -1.49 -15.25
C LEU A 94 -13.17 -0.21 -16.03
N GLU A 95 -12.17 0.62 -16.32
CA GLU A 95 -12.34 1.95 -16.94
C GLU A 95 -13.33 2.84 -16.17
N ASP A 96 -13.42 2.65 -14.85
CA ASP A 96 -14.32 3.38 -13.97
C ASP A 96 -13.74 4.76 -13.62
N THR A 97 -14.00 5.72 -14.51
CA THR A 97 -13.51 7.10 -14.37
C THR A 97 -13.98 7.81 -13.09
N GLU A 98 -15.13 7.41 -12.52
CA GLU A 98 -15.62 7.98 -11.27
C GLU A 98 -14.85 7.42 -10.06
N ALA A 99 -14.40 6.16 -10.13
CA ALA A 99 -13.65 5.49 -9.06
C ALA A 99 -12.14 5.76 -9.09
N ILE A 100 -11.54 6.02 -10.26
CA ILE A 100 -10.08 6.23 -10.40
C ILE A 100 -9.59 7.38 -9.53
N GLY A 101 -10.26 8.55 -9.60
CA GLY A 101 -9.83 9.74 -8.85
C GLY A 101 -9.79 9.54 -7.33
N PRO A 102 -10.90 9.09 -6.71
CA PRO A 102 -10.92 8.75 -5.29
C PRO A 102 -9.89 7.69 -4.89
N ALA A 103 -9.73 6.62 -5.70
CA ALA A 103 -8.78 5.54 -5.41
C ALA A 103 -7.33 6.03 -5.43
N VAL A 104 -6.94 6.80 -6.45
CA VAL A 104 -5.59 7.38 -6.56
C VAL A 104 -5.33 8.33 -5.41
N LYS A 105 -6.27 9.23 -5.08
CA LYS A 105 -6.10 10.17 -3.97
C LYS A 105 -5.90 9.46 -2.64
N ALA A 106 -6.66 8.39 -2.39
CA ALA A 106 -6.51 7.58 -1.18
C ALA A 106 -5.13 6.91 -1.13
N LEU A 107 -4.66 6.34 -2.23
CA LEU A 107 -3.34 5.73 -2.32
C LEU A 107 -2.22 6.76 -2.09
N LEU A 108 -2.26 7.93 -2.73
CA LEU A 108 -1.25 8.97 -2.56
C LEU A 108 -1.18 9.45 -1.10
N THR A 109 -2.34 9.67 -0.47
CA THR A 109 -2.42 10.04 0.95
C THR A 109 -1.82 8.96 1.85
N GLU A 110 -2.06 7.69 1.53
CA GLU A 110 -1.47 6.57 2.27
C GLU A 110 0.04 6.53 2.11
N LEU A 111 0.56 6.70 0.89
CA LEU A 111 2.00 6.69 0.61
C LEU A 111 2.72 7.80 1.36
N ASP A 112 2.15 9.01 1.40
CA ASP A 112 2.70 10.14 2.15
C ASP A 112 2.78 9.80 3.66
N ALA A 113 1.69 9.28 4.24
CA ALA A 113 1.65 8.98 5.67
C ALA A 113 2.43 7.70 6.07
N MET A 114 2.58 6.75 5.15
CA MET A 114 3.32 5.51 5.38
C MET A 114 4.81 5.77 5.59
N VAL A 115 5.38 6.75 4.87
CA VAL A 115 6.80 7.14 5.04
C VAL A 115 7.08 7.59 6.47
N ASP A 116 6.15 8.30 7.09
CA ASP A 116 6.29 8.80 8.46
C ASP A 116 5.99 7.72 9.52
N GLU A 117 4.97 6.88 9.30
CA GLU A 117 4.44 5.98 10.33
C GLU A 117 5.05 4.56 10.29
N LEU A 118 5.48 4.06 9.13
CA LEU A 118 5.91 2.66 8.98
C LEU A 118 7.14 2.31 9.83
N PRO A 119 8.20 3.14 9.92
CA PRO A 119 9.36 2.82 10.76
C PRO A 119 9.00 2.55 12.22
N ALA A 120 8.19 3.43 12.83
CA ALA A 120 7.76 3.28 14.22
C ALA A 120 6.91 2.01 14.43
N LEU A 121 6.03 1.68 13.47
CA LEU A 121 5.22 0.47 13.53
C LEU A 121 6.06 -0.82 13.45
N ILE A 122 7.17 -0.80 12.72
CA ILE A 122 8.10 -1.93 12.64
C ILE A 122 8.90 -2.05 13.95
N ASP A 123 9.39 -0.93 14.50
CA ASP A 123 10.09 -0.93 15.80
C ASP A 123 9.20 -1.51 16.92
N GLU A 124 7.92 -1.14 16.96
CA GLU A 124 6.94 -1.69 17.90
C GLU A 124 6.68 -3.19 17.70
N ALA A 125 6.79 -3.69 16.46
CA ALA A 125 6.65 -5.10 16.15
C ALA A 125 7.88 -5.91 16.61
N VAL A 126 9.07 -5.32 16.56
CA VAL A 126 10.33 -5.93 17.00
C VAL A 126 10.46 -5.97 18.52
N ALA A 127 9.91 -4.97 19.21
CA ALA A 127 10.05 -4.81 20.66
C ALA A 127 9.09 -5.66 21.53
N ALA A 128 8.17 -6.41 20.92
CA ALA A 128 7.19 -7.26 21.62
C ALA A 128 7.56 -8.74 21.60
#